data_AF-A0A2E0Y5H8-F1
#
_entry.id   AF-A0A2E0Y5H8-F1
#
_cell.length_a   1.000
_cell.length_b   1.000
_cell.length_c   1.000
_cell.angle_alpha   90.00
_cell.angle_beta   90.00
_cell.angle_gamma   90.00
#
_symmetry.space_group_name_H-M   'P 1'
#
loop_
_entity.id
_entity.type
_entity.pdbx_description
1 polymer ?
#
loop_
_entity_poly.entity_id
_entity_poly.type
_entity_poly.pdbx_seq_one_letter_code
_entity_poly.pdbx_strand_id
1 'polypeptide(L)' 'MTRRLYEEDAYRRGCEATVLAADEAGVVLDQTVFYAMGGGQPGD' A
#
# COMPACT_ATOMS: atom_id res chain seq x y z
N MET A 1 0.50 -11.84 1.24
CA MET A 1 -0.06 -10.74 2.05
C MET A 1 0.85 -9.54 1.86
N THR A 2 0.30 -8.36 1.53
CA THR A 2 1.07 -7.13 1.29
C THR A 2 1.56 -6.53 2.61
N ARG A 3 2.84 -6.16 2.70
CA ARG A 3 3.44 -5.52 3.88
C ARG A 3 3.04 -4.04 3.95
N ARG A 4 2.64 -3.59 5.13
CA ARG A 4 2.08 -2.26 5.39
C ARG A 4 3.12 -1.38 6.08
N LEU A 5 3.86 -0.59 5.32
CA LEU A 5 4.98 0.18 5.85
C LEU A 5 4.52 1.36 6.71
N TYR A 6 3.29 1.84 6.52
CA TYR A 6 2.67 2.88 7.34
C TYR A 6 2.41 2.45 8.79
N GLU A 7 2.32 1.14 9.08
CA GLU A 7 2.19 0.62 10.45
C GLU A 7 3.54 0.67 11.19
N GLU A 8 4.66 0.67 10.44
CA GLU A 8 6.02 0.68 10.98
C GLU A 8 6.57 2.10 11.14
N ASP A 9 6.30 2.97 10.15
CA ASP A 9 6.68 4.38 10.16
C ASP A 9 5.63 5.21 9.43
N ALA A 10 4.76 5.88 10.20
CA ALA A 10 3.66 6.70 9.70
C ALA A 10 4.13 7.95 8.91
N TYR A 11 5.40 8.33 8.99
CA TYR A 11 5.96 9.48 8.26
C TYR A 11 6.70 9.07 6.97
N ARG A 12 6.77 7.77 6.67
CA ARG A 12 7.46 7.26 5.48
C ARG A 12 6.67 7.59 4.22
N ARG A 13 7.25 8.41 3.34
CA ARG A 13 6.59 8.91 2.12
C ARG A 13 6.87 8.08 0.86
N GLY A 14 7.69 7.03 0.95
CA GLY A 14 8.04 6.22 -0.21
C GLY A 14 8.73 4.91 0.16
N CYS A 15 8.63 3.95 -0.76
CA CYS A 15 9.27 2.64 -0.69
C CYS A 15 9.53 2.09 -2.10
N GLU A 16 10.53 1.23 -2.21
CA GLU A 16 10.63 0.32 -3.35
C GLU A 16 9.66 -0.85 -3.13
N ALA A 17 8.98 -1.26 -4.19
CA ALA A 17 8.03 -2.37 -4.16
C ALA A 17 8.09 -3.16 -5.46
N THR A 18 7.76 -4.44 -5.37
CA THR A 18 7.64 -5.34 -6.51
C THR A 18 6.18 -5.43 -6.94
N VAL A 19 5.92 -5.26 -8.24
CA VAL A 19 4.59 -5.52 -8.82
C VAL A 19 4.36 -7.02 -8.87
N LEU A 20 3.36 -7.48 -8.14
CA LEU A 20 2.93 -8.88 -8.10
C LEU A 20 1.87 -9.18 -9.17
N ALA A 21 1.01 -8.21 -9.47
CA ALA A 21 0.00 -8.29 -10.53
C ALA A 21 -0.40 -6.89 -11.00
N ALA A 22 -0.87 -6.78 -12.24
CA ALA A 22 -1.45 -5.56 -12.79
C ALA A 22 -2.57 -5.94 -13.77
N ASP A 23 -3.75 -5.37 -13.57
CA ASP A 23 -4.93 -5.57 -14.40
C ASP A 23 -5.80 -4.30 -14.46
N GLU A 24 -7.01 -4.42 -15.01
CA GLU A 24 -7.95 -3.29 -15.16
C GLU A 24 -8.40 -2.69 -13.81
N ALA A 25 -8.35 -3.44 -12.72
CA ALA A 25 -8.71 -2.97 -11.38
C ALA A 25 -7.54 -2.25 -10.69
N GLY A 26 -6.30 -2.50 -11.10
CA GLY A 26 -5.13 -1.76 -10.63
C GLY A 26 -3.86 -2.61 -10.49
N VAL A 27 -2.99 -2.19 -9.57
CA VAL A 27 -1.68 -2.80 -9.33
C VAL A 27 -1.61 -3.40 -7.93
N VAL A 28 -1.14 -4.64 -7.84
CA VAL A 28 -0.89 -5.33 -6.57
C VAL A 28 0.61 -5.32 -6.27
N LEU A 29 0.97 -4.86 -5.07
CA LEU A 29 2.36 -4.75 -4.61
C LEU A 29 2.63 -5.71 -3.44
N ASP A 30 3.90 -6.10 -3.29
CA ASP A 30 4.38 -6.87 -2.13
C ASP A 30 4.42 -6.02 -0.84
N GLN A 31 4.63 -4.72 -0.96
CA GLN A 31 4.64 -3.74 0.13
C GLN A 31 4.15 -2.36 -0.33
N THR A 32 3.66 -1.54 0.61
CA THR A 32 3.17 -0.19 0.29
C THR A 32 3.26 0.75 1.49
N VAL A 33 3.44 2.04 1.22
CA VAL A 33 3.23 3.14 2.17
C VAL A 33 1.79 3.66 2.18
N PHE A 34 0.98 3.31 1.17
CA PHE A 34 -0.40 3.77 1.04
C PHE A 34 -1.35 3.04 1.99
N TYR A 35 -2.19 3.81 2.69
CA TYR A 35 -3.27 3.26 3.50
C TYR A 35 -4.46 2.85 2.62
N ALA A 36 -4.96 1.63 2.79
CA ALA A 36 -6.15 1.18 2.09
C ALA A 36 -7.41 1.82 2.68
N MET A 37 -8.33 2.30 1.83
CA MET A 37 -9.63 2.80 2.29
C MET A 37 -10.38 1.72 3.08
N GLY A 38 -10.86 2.05 4.27
CA GLY A 38 -11.57 1.10 5.12
C GLY A 38 -11.78 1.58 6.55
N GLY A 39 -12.71 0.95 7.28
CA GLY A 39 -12.95 1.27 8.69
C GLY A 39 -13.45 2.70 8.96
N GLY A 40 -14.00 3.37 7.94
CA GLY A 40 -14.42 4.78 8.01
C GLY A 40 -13.28 5.78 7.80
N GLN A 41 -12.06 5.32 7.51
CA GLN A 41 -10.92 6.18 7.21
C GLN A 41 -10.69 6.27 5.69
N PRO A 42 -10.41 7.48 5.16
CA PRO A 42 -10.03 7.63 3.76
C PRO A 42 -8.69 6.94 3.51
N GLY A 43 -8.56 6.31 2.35
CA GLY A 43 -7.27 5.86 1.85
C GLY A 43 -6.48 7.03 1.25
N ASP A 44 -5.20 6.78 1.02
CA ASP A 44 -4.32 7.68 0.26
C ASP A 44 -4.56 7.62 -1.25
#